data_AF-A0A1M3J1Y8-F1
#
_entry.id   AF-A0A1M3J1Y8-F1
#
_cell.length_a   1.000
_cell.length_b   1.000
_cell.length_c   1.000
_cell.angle_alpha   90.00
_cell.angle_beta   90.00
_cell.angle_gamma   90.00
#
_symmetry.space_group_name_H-M   'P 1'
#
loop_
_entity.id
_entity.type
_entity.pdbx_description
1 polymer ?
#
loop_
_entity_poly.entity_id
_entity_poly.type
_entity_poly.pdbx_seq_one_letter_code
_entity_poly.pdbx_strand_id
1 'polypeptide(L)'
;MDINNIENAWDRVRPQLEEVFQNIDIYDMERLSHNLPESLEYLSSACEEPPLELLKKISPLFPEELREPIKQYVAQNLYAWLNMGED
;
A
#
# COMPACT_ATOMS: atom_id res chain seq x y z
N MET A 1 13.75 9.82 -4.89
CA MET A 1 12.77 8.81 -4.44
C MET A 1 12.53 7.88 -5.60
N ASP A 2 12.99 6.64 -5.51
CA ASP A 2 12.91 5.68 -6.61
C ASP A 2 11.59 4.93 -6.55
N ILE A 3 10.56 5.51 -7.19
CA ILE A 3 9.23 4.91 -7.31
C ILE A 3 9.33 3.48 -7.86
N ASN A 4 10.24 3.24 -8.81
CA ASN A 4 10.51 1.91 -9.37
C ASN A 4 10.89 0.86 -8.33
N ASN A 5 11.59 1.22 -7.24
CA ASN A 5 11.94 0.27 -6.18
C ASN A 5 10.73 -0.07 -5.31
N ILE A 6 9.88 0.93 -5.03
CA ILE A 6 8.64 0.75 -4.28
C ILE A 6 7.69 -0.18 -5.04
N GLU A 7 7.50 0.09 -6.33
CA GLU A 7 6.61 -0.69 -7.20
C GLU A 7 7.14 -2.13 -7.41
N ASN A 8 8.46 -2.30 -7.56
CA ASN A 8 9.06 -3.65 -7.59
C ASN A 8 8.87 -4.41 -6.27
N ALA A 9 8.97 -3.72 -5.13
CA ALA A 9 8.74 -4.35 -3.85
C ALA A 9 7.25 -4.68 -3.65
N TRP A 10 6.35 -3.81 -4.14
CA TRP A 10 4.92 -4.06 -4.15
C TRP A 10 4.55 -5.32 -4.94
N ASP A 11 5.10 -5.51 -6.14
CA ASP A 11 4.83 -6.71 -6.95
C ASP A 11 5.23 -8.01 -6.23
N ARG A 12 6.29 -7.96 -5.40
CA ARG A 12 6.72 -9.09 -4.53
C ARG A 12 5.84 -9.29 -3.30
N VAL A 13 5.28 -8.21 -2.75
CA VAL A 13 4.42 -8.23 -1.56
C VAL A 13 2.99 -8.63 -1.93
N ARG A 14 2.49 -8.20 -3.09
CA ARG A 14 1.13 -8.47 -3.59
C ARG A 14 0.67 -9.93 -3.42
N PRO A 15 1.42 -10.96 -3.85
CA PRO A 15 0.98 -12.35 -3.68
C PRO A 15 0.89 -12.79 -2.21
N GLN A 16 1.63 -12.16 -1.30
CA GLN A 16 1.58 -12.47 0.14
C GLN A 16 0.39 -11.82 0.84
N LEU A 17 -0.33 -10.91 0.17
CA LEU A 17 -1.49 -10.24 0.74
C LEU A 17 -2.65 -11.18 0.97
N GLU A 18 -2.79 -12.25 0.18
CA GLU A 18 -3.80 -13.30 0.41
C GLU A 18 -3.65 -13.93 1.80
N GLU A 19 -2.40 -14.14 2.25
CA GLU A 19 -2.11 -14.71 3.56
C GLU A 19 -2.38 -13.71 4.70
N VAL A 20 -2.16 -12.41 4.45
CA VAL A 20 -2.39 -11.35 5.44
C VAL A 20 -3.87 -10.98 5.55
N PHE A 21 -4.58 -11.00 4.42
CA PHE A 21 -5.96 -10.58 4.31
C PHE A 21 -6.80 -11.74 3.78
N GLN A 22 -7.48 -12.43 4.69
CA GLN A 22 -8.30 -13.61 4.38
C GLN A 22 -9.54 -13.33 3.49
N ASN A 23 -9.78 -12.06 3.14
CA ASN A 23 -10.91 -11.60 2.33
C ASN A 23 -10.51 -11.13 0.92
N ILE A 24 -9.23 -11.26 0.53
CA ILE A 24 -8.78 -10.87 -0.81
C ILE A 24 -8.83 -12.10 -1.73
N ASP A 25 -9.61 -12.02 -2.80
CA ASP A 25 -9.70 -13.06 -3.83
C ASP A 25 -8.78 -12.76 -5.03
N ILE A 26 -8.65 -13.71 -5.95
CA ILE A 26 -7.83 -13.57 -7.17
C ILE A 26 -8.25 -12.35 -8.02
N TYR A 27 -9.55 -12.01 -8.02
CA TYR A 27 -10.07 -10.83 -8.73
C TYR A 27 -9.62 -9.51 -8.09
N ASP A 28 -9.44 -9.47 -6.78
CA ASP A 28 -8.87 -8.34 -6.08
C ASP A 28 -7.39 -8.18 -6.47
N MET A 29 -6.65 -9.28 -6.63
CA MET A 29 -5.24 -9.22 -7.03
C MET A 29 -4.99 -8.58 -8.41
N GLU A 30 -5.91 -8.76 -9.37
CA GLU A 30 -5.83 -8.05 -10.65
C GLU A 30 -5.96 -6.53 -10.46
N ARG A 31 -6.85 -6.08 -9.57
CA ARG A 31 -6.97 -4.65 -9.22
C ARG A 31 -5.76 -4.13 -8.44
N LEU A 32 -5.12 -5.00 -7.65
CA LEU A 32 -3.87 -4.72 -6.94
C LEU A 32 -2.63 -4.76 -7.86
N SER A 33 -2.78 -5.02 -9.17
CA SER A 33 -1.67 -4.93 -10.13
C SER A 33 -1.29 -3.49 -10.50
N HIS A 34 -2.04 -2.52 -9.99
CA HIS A 34 -1.73 -1.11 -10.09
C HIS A 34 -0.63 -0.72 -9.09
N ASN A 35 -0.39 0.57 -8.94
CA ASN A 35 0.58 1.08 -7.99
C ASN A 35 0.12 0.86 -6.53
N LEU A 36 1.09 0.95 -5.61
CA LEU A 36 0.84 0.76 -4.18
C LEU A 36 -0.30 1.64 -3.61
N PRO A 37 -0.38 2.96 -3.89
CA PRO A 37 -1.44 3.81 -3.32
C PRO A 37 -2.84 3.44 -3.81
N GLU A 38 -3.04 3.22 -5.12
CA GLU A 38 -4.35 2.79 -5.65
C GLU A 38 -4.77 1.45 -5.05
N SER A 39 -3.79 0.55 -4.90
CA SER A 39 -4.01 -0.75 -4.25
C SER A 39 -4.44 -0.60 -2.80
N LEU A 40 -3.83 0.31 -2.05
CA LEU A 40 -4.19 0.58 -0.66
C LEU A 40 -5.58 1.24 -0.52
N GLU A 41 -6.03 2.08 -1.46
CA GLU A 41 -7.41 2.59 -1.46
C GLU A 41 -8.41 1.47 -1.69
N TYR A 42 -8.11 0.60 -2.66
CA TYR A 42 -8.97 -0.52 -2.95
C TYR A 42 -9.10 -1.45 -1.73
N LEU A 43 -7.96 -1.83 -1.14
CA LEU A 43 -7.93 -2.63 0.09
C LEU A 43 -8.65 -1.91 1.24
N SER A 44 -8.56 -0.59 1.31
CA SER A 44 -9.24 0.18 2.34
C SER A 44 -10.75 0.05 2.23
N SER A 45 -11.28 0.07 1.01
CA SER A 45 -12.69 -0.16 0.76
C SER A 45 -13.09 -1.63 0.94
N ALA A 46 -12.23 -2.58 0.58
CA ALA A 46 -12.53 -4.02 0.65
C ALA A 46 -12.47 -4.58 2.08
N CYS A 47 -11.47 -4.15 2.86
CA CYS A 47 -11.29 -4.57 4.25
C CYS A 47 -12.02 -3.65 5.25
N GLU A 48 -12.66 -2.56 4.78
CA GLU A 48 -13.27 -1.52 5.63
C GLU A 48 -12.28 -0.95 6.67
N GLU A 49 -11.00 -0.90 6.32
CA GLU A 49 -9.90 -0.43 7.19
C GLU A 49 -9.18 0.76 6.55
N PRO A 50 -8.68 1.74 7.31
CA PRO A 50 -7.97 2.87 6.73
C PRO A 50 -6.63 2.46 6.08
N PRO A 51 -6.18 3.13 5.00
CA PRO A 51 -4.96 2.76 4.25
C PRO A 51 -3.70 2.70 5.12
N LEU A 52 -3.64 3.50 6.18
CA LEU A 52 -2.52 3.51 7.13
C LEU A 52 -2.44 2.23 7.97
N GLU A 53 -3.57 1.66 8.38
CA GLU A 53 -3.59 0.42 9.15
C GLU A 53 -3.23 -0.77 8.26
N LEU A 54 -3.75 -0.78 7.03
CA LEU A 54 -3.34 -1.73 6.00
C LEU A 54 -1.84 -1.65 5.74
N LEU A 55 -1.30 -0.43 5.56
CA LEU A 55 0.11 -0.21 5.38
C LEU A 55 0.94 -0.75 6.56
N LYS A 56 0.49 -0.58 7.80
CA LYS A 56 1.18 -1.15 8.97
C LYS A 56 1.21 -2.68 8.94
N LYS A 57 0.13 -3.34 8.50
CA LYS A 57 0.07 -4.81 8.36
C LYS A 57 1.04 -5.32 7.31
N ILE A 58 1.17 -4.62 6.18
CA ILE A 58 2.05 -5.04 5.08
C ILE A 58 3.49 -4.48 5.19
N SER A 59 3.71 -3.43 5.99
CA SER A 59 5.03 -2.84 6.25
C SER A 59 6.13 -3.85 6.63
N PRO A 60 5.87 -4.90 7.44
CA PRO A 60 6.89 -5.92 7.72
C PRO A 60 7.27 -6.77 6.51
N LEU A 61 6.39 -6.93 5.52
CA LEU A 61 6.65 -7.67 4.28
C LEU A 61 7.62 -6.93 3.34
N PHE A 62 7.69 -5.61 3.46
CA PHE A 62 8.66 -4.80 2.72
C PHE A 62 10.05 -4.87 3.36
N PRO A 63 11.10 -4.82 2.52
CA PRO A 63 12.47 -4.71 3.01
C PRO A 63 12.65 -3.42 3.81
N GLU A 64 13.46 -3.48 4.86
CA GLU A 64 13.60 -2.41 5.85
C GLU A 64 13.96 -1.06 5.22
N GLU A 65 14.86 -1.07 4.24
CA GLU A 65 15.30 0.10 3.48
C GLU A 65 14.15 0.81 2.72
N LEU A 66 13.08 0.09 2.39
CA LEU A 66 11.93 0.64 1.68
C LEU A 66 10.80 1.09 2.61
N ARG A 67 10.81 0.74 3.90
CA ARG A 67 9.70 1.05 4.82
C ARG A 67 9.49 2.56 5.01
N GLU A 68 10.56 3.32 5.19
CA GLU A 68 10.50 4.78 5.27
C GLU A 68 10.04 5.43 3.96
N PRO A 69 10.67 5.17 2.79
CA PRO A 69 10.24 5.79 1.55
C PRO A 69 8.82 5.36 1.13
N ILE A 70 8.38 4.13 1.43
CA ILE A 70 7.00 3.71 1.19
C ILE A 70 6.01 4.56 1.99
N LYS A 71 6.28 4.77 3.29
CA LYS A 71 5.41 5.63 4.12
C LYS A 71 5.31 7.03 3.54
N GLN A 72 6.44 7.61 3.12
CA GLN A 72 6.45 8.92 2.48
C GLN A 72 5.68 8.92 1.15
N TYR A 73 5.82 7.86 0.34
CA TYR A 73 5.17 7.73 -0.96
C TYR A 73 3.65 7.64 -0.81
N VAL A 74 3.18 6.77 0.08
CA VAL A 74 1.75 6.65 0.43
C VAL A 74 1.22 7.97 0.98
N ALA A 75 1.96 8.62 1.90
CA ALA A 75 1.54 9.90 2.46
C ALA A 75 1.41 11.01 1.40
N GLN A 76 2.33 11.07 0.44
CA GLN A 76 2.30 12.08 -0.63
C GLN A 76 1.18 11.85 -1.65
N ASN A 77 0.82 10.60 -1.93
CA ASN A 77 -0.21 10.28 -2.93
C ASN A 77 -1.62 10.23 -2.33
N LEU A 78 -1.81 9.49 -1.23
CA LEU A 78 -3.12 9.27 -0.62
C LEU A 78 -3.55 10.36 0.34
N TYR A 79 -2.56 10.92 1.05
CA TYR A 79 -2.76 11.96 2.05
C TYR A 79 -2.17 13.29 1.58
N ALA A 80 -2.17 13.53 0.27
CA ALA A 80 -1.76 14.82 -0.30
C ALA A 80 -2.48 16.00 0.38
N TRP A 81 -3.77 15.82 0.69
CA TRP A 81 -4.61 16.78 1.42
C TRP A 81 -4.22 16.96 2.90
N LEU A 82 -3.58 15.98 3.52
CA LEU A 82 -3.11 16.02 4.91
C LEU A 82 -1.80 16.83 5.04
N ASN A 83 -1.02 16.92 3.95
CA ASN A 83 0.12 17.83 3.82
C ASN A 83 -0.28 19.27 3.40
N MET A 84 -1.55 19.52 3.08
CA MET A 84 -2.09 20.85 2.75
C MET A 84 -2.86 21.50 3.92
N GLY A 85 -2.67 20.98 5.14
CA GLY A 85 -3.44 21.35 6.34
C GLY A 85 -2.62 21.97 7.47
N GLU A 86 -1.59 22.77 7.17
CA GLU A 86 -1.13 23.82 8.09
C GLU A 86 -1.60 25.17 7.53
N ASP A 87 -2.76 25.65 8.02
CA ASP A 87 -3.20 27.05 7.94
C ASP A 87 -3.02 27.70 9.32
#